data_AF-A0A6J6D6N1-F1
#
_entry.id   AF-A0A6J6D6N1-F1
#
_cell.length_a   1.000
_cell.length_b   1.000
_cell.length_c   1.000
_cell.angle_alpha   90.00
_cell.angle_beta   90.00
_cell.angle_gamma   90.00
#
_symmetry.space_group_name_H-M   'P 1'
#
loop_
_entity.id
_entity.type
_entity.pdbx_description
1 polymer ?
#
loop_
_entity_poly.entity_id
_entity_poly.type
_entity_poly.pdbx_seq_one_letter_code
_entity_poly.pdbx_strand_id
1 'polypeptide(L)'
;MLLRLIQISRPVLWINTIGTSVIAMWLGGDIWRWDIIPFLIWVTFPFNLLIYGINDIFDQETDNINARKGGMEGAKISPREVVPIFVAVAVTNIPFLIYFAFTVPPAAMAWILAYGLFFYFYSSPPFRFKPRPVWDSVSNTDYAFPLVFIPLAFGHEPLWFAAVGLMVWSMAKHTFDAVQDIPQDS
;
A
#
# COMPACT_ATOMS: atom_id res chain seq x y z
N MET A 1 -4.65 5.84 21.70
CA MET A 1 -3.71 5.23 20.72
C MET A 1 -4.43 4.53 19.57
N LEU A 2 -5.39 3.63 19.82
CA LEU A 2 -6.08 2.91 18.73
C LEU A 2 -6.79 3.82 17.70
N LEU A 3 -7.62 4.77 18.16
CA LEU A 3 -8.30 5.72 17.27
C LEU A 3 -7.30 6.53 16.41
N ARG A 4 -6.15 6.86 16.99
CA ARG A 4 -5.07 7.58 16.32
C ARG A 4 -4.45 6.73 15.20
N LEU A 5 -4.20 5.44 15.45
CA LEU A 5 -3.71 4.52 14.42
C LEU A 5 -4.72 4.34 13.28
N ILE A 6 -6.02 4.27 13.61
CA ILE A 6 -7.09 4.19 12.60
C ILE A 6 -7.06 5.44 11.71
N GLN A 7 -6.94 6.63 12.29
CA GLN A 7 -6.82 7.88 11.53
C GLN A 7 -5.56 7.89 10.63
N ILE A 8 -4.41 7.47 11.16
CA ILE A 8 -3.15 7.36 10.39
C ILE A 8 -3.31 6.42 9.21
N SER A 9 -4.05 5.33 9.34
CA SER A 9 -4.30 4.38 8.25
C SER A 9 -5.26 4.90 7.16
N ARG A 10 -5.78 6.12 7.27
CA ARG A 10 -6.65 6.80 6.27
C ARG A 10 -7.80 5.91 5.77
N PRO A 11 -8.85 5.65 6.59
CA PRO A 11 -9.92 4.70 6.27
C PRO A 11 -10.65 4.95 4.95
N VAL A 12 -10.75 6.23 4.54
CA VAL A 12 -11.32 6.62 3.24
C VAL A 12 -10.56 5.99 2.07
N LEU A 13 -9.25 5.78 2.21
CA LEU A 13 -8.38 5.24 1.17
C LEU A 13 -8.29 3.71 1.17
N TRP A 14 -8.89 3.03 2.16
CA TRP A 14 -8.94 1.56 2.19
C TRP A 14 -9.66 0.99 0.96
N ILE A 15 -10.56 1.75 0.35
CA ILE A 15 -11.27 1.35 -0.86
C ILE A 15 -10.32 1.05 -2.03
N ASN A 16 -9.14 1.69 -2.09
CA ASN A 16 -8.17 1.48 -3.15
C ASN A 16 -7.56 0.08 -3.09
N THR A 17 -7.25 -0.40 -1.88
CA THR A 17 -6.63 -1.71 -1.65
C THR A 17 -7.67 -2.83 -1.61
N ILE A 18 -8.86 -2.56 -1.05
CA ILE A 18 -10.01 -3.47 -1.13
C ILE A 18 -10.45 -3.66 -2.58
N GLY A 19 -10.65 -2.57 -3.31
CA GLY A 19 -11.18 -2.57 -4.67
C GLY A 19 -10.31 -3.39 -5.62
N THR A 20 -9.01 -3.17 -5.60
CA THR A 20 -8.05 -3.95 -6.40
C THR A 20 -8.04 -5.44 -6.01
N SER A 21 -8.15 -5.77 -4.73
CA SER A 21 -8.22 -7.16 -4.26
C SER A 21 -9.51 -7.87 -4.69
N VAL A 22 -10.65 -7.18 -4.63
CA VAL A 22 -11.95 -7.72 -5.08
C VAL A 22 -11.97 -7.88 -6.61
N ILE A 23 -11.47 -6.88 -7.35
CA ILE A 23 -11.34 -6.96 -8.81
C ILE A 23 -10.46 -8.14 -9.21
N ALA A 24 -9.37 -8.40 -8.48
CA ALA A 24 -8.50 -9.55 -8.74
C ALA A 24 -9.25 -10.89 -8.63
N MET A 25 -10.08 -11.06 -7.60
CA MET A 25 -10.94 -12.24 -7.42
C MET A 25 -11.94 -12.38 -8.57
N TRP A 26 -12.61 -11.28 -8.95
CA TRP A 26 -13.58 -11.28 -10.05
C TRP A 26 -12.94 -11.62 -11.39
N LEU A 27 -11.76 -11.07 -11.69
CA LEU A 27 -11.01 -11.39 -12.91
C LEU A 27 -10.49 -12.84 -12.91
N GLY A 28 -10.29 -13.45 -11.74
CA GLY A 28 -10.00 -14.88 -11.59
C GLY A 28 -11.19 -15.80 -11.89
N GLY A 29 -12.40 -15.24 -12.01
CA GLY A 29 -13.64 -15.98 -12.30
C GLY A 29 -14.53 -16.24 -11.09
N ASP A 30 -14.12 -15.81 -9.90
CA ASP A 30 -14.88 -15.97 -8.66
C ASP A 30 -15.69 -14.72 -8.35
N ILE A 31 -17.03 -14.83 -8.23
CA ILE A 31 -17.87 -13.72 -7.76
C ILE A 31 -17.64 -13.46 -6.26
N TRP A 32 -17.47 -14.54 -5.49
CA TRP A 32 -17.21 -14.49 -4.05
C TRP A 32 -16.52 -15.77 -3.57
N ARG A 33 -15.55 -15.60 -2.67
CA ARG A 33 -14.93 -16.69 -1.89
C ARG A 33 -14.79 -16.28 -0.45
N TRP A 34 -15.00 -17.20 0.48
CA TRP A 34 -14.76 -16.93 1.91
C TRP A 34 -13.28 -16.78 2.24
N ASP A 35 -12.42 -17.44 1.47
CA ASP A 35 -10.95 -17.38 1.62
C ASP A 35 -10.37 -15.98 1.33
N ILE A 36 -11.14 -15.05 0.75
CA ILE A 36 -10.72 -13.66 0.52
C ILE A 36 -10.69 -12.84 1.82
N ILE A 37 -11.43 -13.25 2.85
CA ILE A 37 -11.62 -12.44 4.07
C ILE A 37 -10.29 -12.07 4.74
N PRO A 38 -9.33 -13.00 4.97
CA PRO A 38 -8.03 -12.65 5.53
C PRO A 38 -7.29 -11.59 4.71
N PHE A 39 -7.39 -11.65 3.37
CA PHE A 39 -6.82 -10.63 2.49
C PHE A 39 -7.52 -9.29 2.66
N LEU A 40 -8.86 -9.25 2.62
CA LEU A 40 -9.61 -8.01 2.78
C LEU A 40 -9.33 -7.34 4.12
N ILE A 41 -9.27 -8.12 5.21
CA ILE A 41 -8.90 -7.59 6.52
C ILE A 41 -7.46 -7.07 6.47
N TRP A 42 -6.51 -7.84 5.96
CA TRP A 42 -5.12 -7.42 5.87
C TRP A 42 -4.95 -6.13 5.06
N VAL A 43 -5.55 -6.04 3.87
CA VAL A 43 -5.41 -4.88 2.99
C VAL A 43 -6.14 -3.64 3.49
N THR A 44 -7.01 -3.74 4.51
CA THR A 44 -7.64 -2.58 5.16
C THR A 44 -6.69 -1.93 6.17
N PHE A 45 -6.99 -2.02 7.46
CA PHE A 45 -6.26 -1.36 8.54
C PHE A 45 -4.77 -1.77 8.61
N PRO A 46 -4.39 -3.06 8.64
CA PRO A 46 -2.98 -3.46 8.77
C PRO A 46 -2.10 -2.91 7.65
N PHE A 47 -2.49 -3.12 6.41
CA PHE A 47 -1.69 -2.72 5.25
C PHE A 47 -1.71 -1.21 5.04
N ASN A 48 -2.86 -0.54 5.17
CA ASN A 48 -2.88 0.92 5.06
C ASN A 48 -2.14 1.60 6.22
N LEU A 49 -2.08 0.99 7.41
CA LEU A 49 -1.21 1.47 8.48
C LEU A 49 0.27 1.31 8.12
N LEU A 50 0.66 0.24 7.41
CA LEU A 50 2.00 0.11 6.85
C LEU A 50 2.28 1.22 5.84
N ILE A 51 1.39 1.47 4.88
CA ILE A 51 1.57 2.51 3.85
C ILE A 51 1.74 3.89 4.51
N TYR A 52 0.71 4.34 5.21
CA TYR A 52 0.62 5.72 5.67
C TYR A 52 1.36 5.94 6.99
N GLY A 53 1.40 4.95 7.88
CA GLY A 53 2.15 5.08 9.13
C GLY A 53 3.66 5.16 8.89
N ILE A 54 4.19 4.37 7.97
CA ILE A 54 5.61 4.44 7.59
C ILE A 54 5.87 5.74 6.81
N ASN A 55 4.98 6.14 5.89
CA ASN A 55 5.11 7.42 5.21
C ASN A 55 5.15 8.61 6.18
N ASP A 56 4.18 8.70 7.07
CA ASP A 56 4.09 9.78 8.05
C ASP A 56 5.30 9.80 9.00
N ILE A 57 5.90 8.64 9.35
CA ILE A 57 7.15 8.58 10.13
C ILE A 57 8.31 9.23 9.38
N PHE A 58 8.51 8.90 8.11
CA PHE A 58 9.69 9.35 7.35
C PHE A 58 9.54 10.75 6.75
N ASP A 59 8.31 11.27 6.69
CA ASP A 59 8.03 12.65 6.25
C ASP A 59 7.91 13.65 7.43
N GLN A 60 8.17 13.23 8.67
CA GLN A 60 8.13 14.08 9.88
C GLN A 60 8.91 15.39 9.75
N GLU A 61 10.13 15.37 9.20
CA GLU A 61 10.96 16.56 9.09
C GLU A 61 10.38 17.58 8.11
N THR A 62 9.89 17.11 6.95
CA THR A 62 9.23 17.94 5.94
C THR A 62 7.91 18.51 6.45
N ASP A 63 7.13 17.69 7.17
CA ASP A 63 5.83 18.08 7.71
C ASP A 63 5.94 19.01 8.93
N ASN A 64 7.07 19.00 9.63
CA ASN A 64 7.35 19.95 10.72
C ASN A 64 7.61 21.37 10.22
N ILE A 65 8.11 21.54 8.99
CA ILE A 65 8.39 22.84 8.35
C ILE A 65 7.10 23.48 7.80
N ASN A 66 6.14 22.66 7.33
CA ASN A 66 4.88 23.14 6.78
C ASN A 66 3.82 23.41 7.86
N ALA A 67 3.72 24.66 8.30
CA ALA A 67 2.76 25.12 9.33
C ALA A 67 1.27 24.93 8.97
N ARG A 68 0.92 24.57 7.72
CA ARG A 68 -0.47 24.39 7.25
C ARG A 68 -0.98 22.95 7.27
N LYS A 69 -0.15 21.95 7.60
CA LYS A 69 -0.58 20.54 7.54
C LYS A 69 -1.25 20.11 8.86
N GLY A 70 -2.56 19.94 8.81
CA GLY A 70 -3.40 19.35 9.86
C GLY A 70 -4.81 19.13 9.34
N GLY A 71 -5.17 17.87 9.07
CA GLY A 71 -6.46 17.52 8.45
C GLY A 71 -6.57 16.04 8.09
N MET A 72 -7.50 15.72 7.17
CA MET A 72 -7.82 14.35 6.74
C MET A 72 -6.71 13.65 5.92
N GLU A 73 -5.66 14.39 5.52
CA GLU A 73 -4.62 13.91 4.60
C GLU A 73 -3.28 13.56 5.28
N GLY A 74 -3.16 13.63 6.60
CA GLY A 74 -1.94 13.26 7.30
C GLY A 74 -1.90 13.81 8.73
N ALA A 75 -1.60 12.94 9.68
CA ALA A 75 -1.54 13.31 11.09
C ALA A 75 -0.10 13.74 11.41
N LYS A 76 0.11 14.94 11.97
CA LYS A 76 1.45 15.36 12.40
C LYS A 76 1.95 14.40 13.48
N ILE A 77 2.94 13.57 13.14
CA ILE A 77 3.50 12.54 14.03
C ILE A 77 4.53 13.19 14.95
N SER A 78 4.36 13.00 16.26
CA SER A 78 5.37 13.38 17.24
C SER A 78 6.49 12.33 17.30
N PRO A 79 7.75 12.70 17.65
CA PRO A 79 8.83 11.73 17.80
C PRO A 79 8.52 10.59 18.79
N ARG A 80 7.63 10.83 19.76
CA ARG A 80 7.18 9.82 20.74
C ARG A 80 6.23 8.78 20.14
N GLU A 81 5.59 9.07 19.01
CA GLU A 81 4.67 8.17 18.31
C GLU A 81 5.38 7.20 17.35
N VAL A 82 6.64 7.46 16.98
CA VAL A 82 7.39 6.64 16.01
C VAL A 82 7.48 5.18 16.41
N VAL A 83 7.98 4.89 17.62
CA VAL A 83 8.12 3.52 18.12
C VAL A 83 6.75 2.83 18.24
N PRO A 84 5.72 3.44 18.86
CA PRO A 84 4.37 2.87 18.87
C PRO A 84 3.81 2.55 17.48
N ILE A 85 4.03 3.39 16.47
CA ILE A 85 3.55 3.16 15.10
C ILE A 85 4.30 2.00 14.46
N PHE A 86 5.63 1.93 14.55
CA PHE A 86 6.39 0.77 14.04
C PHE A 86 5.96 -0.54 14.69
N VAL A 87 5.78 -0.54 16.02
CA VAL A 87 5.29 -1.72 16.74
C VAL A 87 3.88 -2.07 16.27
N ALA A 88 3.00 -1.09 16.11
CA ALA A 88 1.64 -1.34 15.60
C ALA A 88 1.65 -1.93 14.19
N VAL A 89 2.46 -1.38 13.26
CA VAL A 89 2.64 -1.93 11.91
C VAL A 89 3.11 -3.38 11.96
N ALA A 90 4.12 -3.68 12.77
CA ALA A 90 4.65 -5.04 12.91
C ALA A 90 3.60 -6.00 13.49
N VAL A 91 2.95 -5.62 14.59
CA VAL A 91 1.95 -6.45 15.28
C VAL A 91 0.71 -6.69 14.43
N THR A 92 0.30 -5.73 13.60
CA THR A 92 -0.88 -5.90 12.74
C THR A 92 -0.58 -6.64 11.44
N ASN A 93 0.65 -6.58 10.91
CA ASN A 93 0.99 -7.22 9.64
C ASN A 93 1.63 -8.60 9.78
N ILE A 94 2.56 -8.79 10.74
CA ILE A 94 3.32 -10.06 10.88
C ILE A 94 2.40 -11.28 11.05
N PRO A 95 1.32 -11.24 11.87
CA PRO A 95 0.42 -12.39 11.99
C PRO A 95 -0.24 -12.79 10.67
N PHE A 96 -0.60 -11.82 9.81
CA PHE A 96 -1.15 -12.10 8.48
C PHE A 96 -0.09 -12.66 7.54
N LEU A 97 1.13 -12.12 7.56
CA LEU A 97 2.22 -12.66 6.75
C LEU A 97 2.57 -14.10 7.14
N ILE A 98 2.55 -14.42 8.43
CA ILE A 98 2.70 -15.79 8.94
C ILE A 98 1.53 -16.66 8.45
N TYR A 99 0.29 -16.18 8.59
CA TYR A 99 -0.89 -16.92 8.11
C TYR A 99 -0.82 -17.20 6.60
N PHE A 100 -0.46 -16.22 5.78
CA PHE A 100 -0.32 -16.40 4.33
C PHE A 100 0.81 -17.36 3.99
N ALA A 101 1.95 -17.31 4.69
CA ALA A 101 3.05 -18.26 4.48
C ALA A 101 2.64 -19.74 4.57
N PHE A 102 1.59 -20.04 5.35
CA PHE A 102 1.07 -21.40 5.50
C PHE A 102 -0.17 -21.71 4.65
N THR A 103 -0.86 -20.69 4.13
CA THR A 103 -2.16 -20.87 3.47
C THR A 103 -2.16 -20.58 1.97
N VAL A 104 -1.14 -19.90 1.44
CA VAL A 104 -1.05 -19.57 0.02
C VAL A 104 0.14 -20.24 -0.65
N PRO A 105 0.11 -20.45 -1.98
CA PRO A 105 1.28 -20.96 -2.72
C PRO A 105 2.49 -20.01 -2.61
N PRO A 106 3.74 -20.52 -2.73
CA PRO A 106 4.94 -19.71 -2.62
C PRO A 106 5.00 -18.51 -3.58
N ALA A 107 4.45 -18.66 -4.79
CA ALA A 107 4.36 -17.58 -5.76
C ALA A 107 3.47 -16.42 -5.27
N ALA A 108 2.29 -16.72 -4.71
CA ALA A 108 1.42 -15.70 -4.13
C ALA A 108 2.11 -15.00 -2.94
N MET A 109 2.76 -15.78 -2.07
CA MET A 109 3.49 -15.24 -0.92
C MET A 109 4.63 -14.29 -1.35
N ALA A 110 5.37 -14.63 -2.41
CA ALA A 110 6.42 -13.77 -2.95
C ALA A 110 5.88 -12.40 -3.39
N TRP A 111 4.73 -12.37 -4.06
CA TRP A 111 4.07 -11.12 -4.47
C TRP A 111 3.50 -10.34 -3.28
N ILE A 112 2.97 -11.00 -2.25
CA ILE A 112 2.52 -10.35 -1.00
C ILE A 112 3.69 -9.67 -0.29
N LEU A 113 4.83 -10.36 -0.19
CA LEU A 113 6.05 -9.79 0.40
C LEU A 113 6.58 -8.63 -0.44
N ALA A 114 6.60 -8.77 -1.76
CA ALA A 114 6.98 -7.69 -2.67
C ALA A 114 6.06 -6.48 -2.48
N TYR A 115 4.75 -6.68 -2.36
CA TYR A 115 3.77 -5.61 -2.15
C TYR A 115 4.05 -4.82 -0.85
N GLY A 116 4.28 -5.52 0.26
CA GLY A 116 4.65 -4.90 1.53
C GLY A 116 6.00 -4.18 1.48
N LEU A 117 7.00 -4.77 0.84
CA LEU A 117 8.35 -4.18 0.72
C LEU A 117 8.37 -2.95 -0.19
N PHE A 118 7.63 -2.95 -1.30
CA PHE A 118 7.55 -1.80 -2.21
C PHE A 118 6.97 -0.58 -1.49
N PHE A 119 5.84 -0.73 -0.80
CA PHE A 119 5.27 0.37 0.00
C PHE A 119 6.14 0.79 1.18
N TYR A 120 6.82 -0.16 1.84
CA TYR A 120 7.78 0.17 2.87
C TYR A 120 8.93 1.02 2.31
N PHE A 121 9.57 0.59 1.23
CA PHE A 121 10.71 1.27 0.59
C PHE A 121 10.34 2.51 -0.21
N TYR A 122 9.06 2.69 -0.51
CA TYR A 122 8.55 3.95 -1.06
C TYR A 122 8.92 5.13 -0.15
N SER A 123 8.75 4.96 1.17
CA SER A 123 8.99 6.02 2.17
C SER A 123 10.26 5.83 3.00
N SER A 124 10.73 4.60 3.21
CA SER A 124 11.82 4.30 4.15
C SER A 124 13.21 4.15 3.48
N PRO A 125 14.30 4.48 4.20
CA PRO A 125 15.67 4.13 3.79
C PRO A 125 15.90 2.60 3.71
N PRO A 126 16.88 2.13 2.92
CA PRO A 126 17.87 2.92 2.16
C PRO A 126 17.36 3.39 0.80
N PHE A 127 16.22 2.86 0.34
CA PHE A 127 15.75 3.10 -1.02
C PHE A 127 15.01 4.42 -1.17
N ARG A 128 14.01 4.69 -0.32
CA ARG A 128 13.17 5.89 -0.32
C ARG A 128 12.84 6.34 -1.74
N PHE A 129 11.93 5.62 -2.42
CA PHE A 129 11.64 5.83 -3.84
C PHE A 129 10.98 7.18 -4.14
N LYS A 130 10.13 7.68 -3.26
CA LYS A 130 9.38 8.94 -3.40
C LYS A 130 10.20 10.14 -3.95
N PRO A 131 11.39 10.49 -3.43
CA PRO A 131 12.20 11.60 -3.96
C PRO A 131 12.92 11.32 -5.30
N ARG A 132 12.80 10.12 -5.87
CA ARG A 132 13.55 9.69 -7.07
C ARG A 132 12.60 9.51 -8.25
N PRO A 133 12.54 10.43 -9.24
CA PRO A 133 11.45 10.50 -10.24
C PRO A 133 11.10 9.19 -10.94
N VAL A 134 12.12 8.43 -11.38
CA VAL A 134 11.90 7.13 -12.05
C VAL A 134 11.37 6.08 -11.06
N TRP A 135 11.95 6.01 -9.87
CA TRP A 135 11.58 5.01 -8.87
C TRP A 135 10.23 5.32 -8.22
N ASP A 136 9.90 6.60 -8.07
CA ASP A 136 8.60 7.10 -7.62
C ASP A 136 7.47 6.63 -8.55
N SER A 137 7.68 6.81 -9.86
CA SER A 137 6.76 6.30 -10.87
C SER A 137 6.69 4.77 -10.88
N VAL A 138 7.85 4.08 -10.83
CA VAL A 138 7.90 2.60 -10.80
C VAL A 138 7.23 2.03 -9.54
N SER A 139 7.34 2.68 -8.39
CA SER A 139 6.67 2.19 -7.18
C SER A 139 5.17 2.11 -7.36
N ASN A 140 4.53 3.01 -8.12
CA ASN A 140 3.09 2.98 -8.37
C ASN A 140 2.60 1.72 -9.14
N THR A 141 3.51 0.89 -9.66
CA THR A 141 3.15 -0.44 -10.19
C THR A 141 2.63 -1.38 -9.11
N ASP A 142 2.99 -1.15 -7.84
CA ASP A 142 2.58 -1.96 -6.70
C ASP A 142 1.06 -2.03 -6.52
N TYR A 143 0.33 -0.96 -6.88
CA TYR A 143 -1.15 -0.93 -6.89
C TYR A 143 -1.80 -2.05 -7.71
N ALA A 144 -1.08 -2.65 -8.67
CA ALA A 144 -1.56 -3.76 -9.46
C ALA A 144 -1.24 -5.14 -8.88
N PHE A 145 -0.41 -5.24 -7.83
CA PHE A 145 0.03 -6.53 -7.28
C PHE A 145 -1.11 -7.40 -6.76
N PRO A 146 -2.22 -6.86 -6.20
CA PRO A 146 -3.40 -7.67 -5.89
C PRO A 146 -3.94 -8.46 -7.08
N LEU A 147 -3.85 -7.93 -8.31
CA LEU A 147 -4.23 -8.63 -9.54
C LEU A 147 -3.36 -9.86 -9.84
N VAL A 148 -2.27 -10.05 -9.10
CA VAL A 148 -1.35 -11.18 -9.22
C VAL A 148 -1.46 -12.12 -8.03
N PHE A 149 -1.30 -11.63 -6.80
CA PHE A 149 -1.23 -12.55 -5.65
C PHE A 149 -2.59 -13.14 -5.25
N ILE A 150 -3.72 -12.46 -5.49
CA ILE A 150 -5.06 -13.01 -5.19
C ILE A 150 -5.40 -14.20 -6.09
N PRO A 151 -5.32 -14.12 -7.43
CA PRO A 151 -5.59 -15.28 -8.28
C PRO A 151 -4.62 -16.42 -7.99
N LEU A 152 -3.32 -16.14 -7.78
CA LEU A 152 -2.35 -17.17 -7.38
C LEU A 152 -2.73 -17.85 -6.05
N ALA A 153 -3.20 -17.07 -5.07
CA ALA A 153 -3.65 -17.62 -3.78
C ALA A 153 -4.86 -18.54 -3.93
N PHE A 154 -5.72 -18.30 -4.92
CA PHE A 154 -6.92 -19.09 -5.19
C PHE A 154 -6.70 -20.22 -6.21
N GLY A 155 -5.47 -20.40 -6.70
CA GLY A 155 -5.13 -21.45 -7.66
C GLY A 155 -5.49 -21.11 -9.11
N HIS A 156 -5.66 -19.83 -9.41
CA HIS A 156 -5.90 -19.31 -10.76
C HIS A 156 -4.64 -18.68 -11.34
N GLU A 157 -4.52 -18.71 -12.67
CA GLU A 157 -3.51 -17.94 -13.38
C GLU A 157 -3.87 -16.44 -13.35
N PRO A 158 -2.92 -15.54 -12.99
CA PRO A 158 -3.14 -14.11 -13.12
C PRO A 158 -3.45 -13.71 -14.56
N LEU A 159 -4.42 -12.81 -14.73
CA LEU A 159 -4.64 -12.15 -16.01
C LEU A 159 -3.52 -11.11 -16.23
N TRP A 160 -2.35 -11.56 -16.68
CA TRP A 160 -1.15 -10.74 -16.80
C TRP A 160 -1.34 -9.47 -17.63
N PHE A 161 -2.15 -9.52 -18.69
CA PHE A 161 -2.48 -8.32 -19.46
C PHE A 161 -3.21 -7.25 -18.63
N ALA A 162 -4.09 -7.65 -17.72
CA ALA A 162 -4.75 -6.71 -16.81
C ALA A 162 -3.79 -6.20 -15.74
N ALA A 163 -2.96 -7.07 -15.16
CA ALA A 163 -1.95 -6.68 -14.18
C ALA A 163 -0.94 -5.67 -14.77
N VAL A 164 -0.30 -6.02 -15.89
CA VAL A 164 0.66 -5.15 -16.59
C VAL A 164 -0.02 -3.89 -17.10
N GLY A 165 -1.25 -3.99 -17.63
CA GLY A 165 -2.03 -2.83 -18.06
C GLY A 165 -2.26 -1.84 -16.93
N LEU A 166 -2.64 -2.33 -15.74
CA LEU A 166 -2.81 -1.48 -14.56
C LEU A 166 -1.47 -0.92 -14.06
N MET A 167 -0.38 -1.70 -14.08
CA MET A 167 0.96 -1.20 -13.73
C MET A 167 1.37 -0.01 -14.62
N VAL A 168 1.27 -0.17 -15.94
CA VAL A 168 1.62 0.88 -16.91
C VAL A 168 0.71 2.10 -16.75
N TRP A 169 -0.60 1.87 -16.58
CA TRP A 169 -1.55 2.96 -16.33
C TRP A 169 -1.21 3.72 -15.05
N SER A 170 -0.92 3.02 -13.94
CA SER A 170 -0.57 3.65 -12.66
C SER A 170 0.71 4.48 -12.76
N MET A 171 1.74 3.97 -13.47
CA MET A 171 2.96 4.74 -13.74
C MET A 171 2.67 6.01 -14.55
N ALA A 172 1.87 5.89 -15.62
CA ALA A 172 1.54 7.02 -16.50
C ALA A 172 0.68 8.06 -15.78
N LYS A 173 -0.34 7.62 -15.04
CA LYS A 173 -1.22 8.47 -14.24
C LYS A 173 -0.42 9.23 -13.18
N HIS A 174 0.45 8.55 -12.45
CA HIS A 174 1.34 9.19 -11.47
C HIS A 174 2.23 10.25 -12.11
N THR A 175 2.82 9.95 -13.26
CA THR A 175 3.66 10.92 -14.01
C THR A 175 2.84 12.12 -14.46
N PHE A 176 1.61 11.91 -14.92
CA PHE A 176 0.71 12.98 -15.34
C PHE A 176 0.30 13.87 -14.16
N ASP A 177 -0.10 13.28 -13.03
CA ASP A 177 -0.44 14.02 -11.80
C ASP A 177 0.76 14.86 -11.33
N ALA A 178 1.97 14.30 -11.36
CA ALA A 178 3.19 15.02 -11.01
C ALA A 178 3.49 16.22 -11.92
N VAL A 179 3.11 16.16 -13.21
CA VAL A 179 3.22 17.30 -14.14
C VAL A 179 2.15 18.36 -13.84
N GLN A 180 0.94 17.96 -13.46
CA GLN A 180 -0.13 18.90 -13.07
C GLN A 180 0.18 19.66 -11.79
N ASP A 181 0.93 19.03 -10.88
CA ASP A 181 1.34 19.60 -9.60
C ASP A 181 2.57 20.52 -9.70
N ILE A 182 3.22 20.61 -10.86
CA ILE A 182 4.19 21.69 -11.12
C ILE A 182 3.39 22.99 -11.09
N PRO A 183 3.63 23.90 -10.12
CA PRO A 183 2.97 25.19 -10.12
C PRO A 183 3.12 25.83 -11.48
N GLN A 184 2.13 26.61 -11.93
CA GLN A 184 2.29 27.53 -13.05
C GLN A 184 3.28 28.65 -12.68
N ASP A 185 4.51 28.30 -12.34
CA ASP A 185 5.67 29.18 -12.23
C ASP A 185 6.28 29.31 -13.63
N SER A 186 5.55 30.03 -14.49
CA SER A 186 6.08 30.67 -15.70
C SER A 186 5.43 32.04 -15.85
#